data_AF-A0A933WEG0-F1
#
_entry.id   AF-A0A933WEG0-F1
#
_cell.length_a   1.000
_cell.length_b   1.000
_cell.length_c   1.000
_cell.angle_alpha   90.00
_cell.angle_beta   90.00
_cell.angle_gamma   90.00
#
_symmetry.space_group_name_H-M   'P 1'
#
loop_
_entity.id
_entity.type
_entity.pdbx_description
1 polymer ?
#
loop_
_entity_poly.entity_id
_entity_poly.type
_entity_poly.pdbx_seq_one_letter_code
_entity_poly.pdbx_strand_id
1 'polypeptide(L)'
;MHPPDLYFTIKLYQNRREIESLYKSMGGLGKAPIAFYSHRTKAIYVSLENITDRILAHEISHAVINFYFGTPPPGRMQEILAQYVDKHLWEQ
;
A
#
# COMPACT_ATOMS: atom_id res chain seq x y z
N MET A 1 -0.33 3.31 -19.42
CA MET A 1 1.08 2.86 -19.59
C MET A 1 1.34 1.77 -18.55
N HIS A 2 1.56 0.52 -18.96
CA HIS A 2 1.97 -0.55 -18.03
C HIS A 2 3.50 -0.45 -17.88
N PRO A 3 4.04 -0.25 -16.66
CA PRO A 3 5.49 -0.24 -16.47
C PRO A 3 6.06 -1.59 -16.91
N PRO A 4 7.03 -1.67 -17.83
CA PRO A 4 7.88 -2.85 -17.87
C PRO A 4 8.58 -2.96 -16.51
N ASP A 5 8.59 -4.17 -15.93
CA ASP A 5 9.36 -4.54 -14.73
C ASP A 5 8.88 -4.06 -13.34
N LEU A 6 7.64 -3.57 -13.21
CA LEU A 6 7.03 -3.38 -11.89
C LEU A 6 6.48 -4.72 -11.36
N TYR A 7 7.20 -5.33 -10.41
CA TYR A 7 6.75 -6.52 -9.68
C TYR A 7 6.56 -6.22 -8.20
N PHE A 8 5.38 -6.56 -7.68
CA PHE A 8 5.07 -6.54 -6.26
C PHE A 8 4.13 -7.69 -5.91
N THR A 9 4.14 -8.09 -4.64
CA THR A 9 3.32 -9.20 -4.13
C THR A 9 2.12 -8.66 -3.37
N ILE A 10 0.93 -9.21 -3.59
CA ILE A 10 -0.23 -8.96 -2.73
C ILE A 10 -0.38 -10.14 -1.78
N LYS A 11 -0.33 -9.88 -0.47
CA LYS A 11 -0.52 -10.86 0.59
C LYS A 11 -1.87 -10.63 1.26
N LEU A 12 -2.74 -11.62 1.13
CA LEU A 12 -4.10 -11.60 1.63
C LEU A 12 -4.16 -12.29 3.00
N TYR A 13 -4.78 -11.62 3.95
CA TYR A 13 -5.02 -12.14 5.30
C TYR A 13 -6.52 -12.17 5.57
N GLN A 14 -6.98 -13.11 6.40
CA GLN A 14 -8.42 -13.25 6.60
C GLN A 14 -8.98 -12.07 7.39
N ASN A 15 -8.33 -11.69 8.48
CA ASN A 15 -8.81 -10.66 9.40
C ASN A 15 -7.76 -9.59 9.68
N ARG A 16 -8.24 -8.46 10.21
CA ARG A 16 -7.40 -7.32 10.58
C ARG A 16 -6.36 -7.61 11.65
N ARG A 17 -6.62 -8.57 12.56
CA ARG A 17 -5.71 -8.88 13.68
C ARG A 17 -4.38 -9.45 13.19
N GLU A 18 -4.41 -10.28 12.14
CA GLU A 18 -3.21 -10.82 11.51
C GLU A 18 -2.32 -9.71 10.94
N ILE A 19 -2.93 -8.70 10.30
CA ILE A 19 -2.22 -7.53 9.79
C ILE A 19 -1.65 -6.66 10.91
N GLU A 20 -2.42 -6.43 11.98
CA GLU A 20 -1.93 -5.66 13.13
C GLU A 20 -0.72 -6.32 13.79
N SER A 21 -0.75 -7.65 13.95
CA SER A 21 0.37 -8.42 14.50
C SER A 21 1.61 -8.33 13.59
N LEU A 22 1.40 -8.49 12.28
CA LEU A 22 2.47 -8.41 11.29
C LEU A 22 3.08 -7.01 11.18
N TYR A 23 2.26 -5.96 11.18
CA TYR A 23 2.74 -4.59 11.13
C TYR A 23 3.66 -4.28 12.31
N LYS A 24 3.27 -4.71 13.51
CA LYS A 24 4.07 -4.55 14.73
C LYS A 24 5.36 -5.37 14.67
N SER A 25 5.31 -6.62 14.21
CA SER A 25 6.51 -7.47 14.10
C SER A 25 7.50 -6.96 13.06
N MET A 26 7.04 -6.21 12.07
CA MET A 26 7.87 -5.51 11.08
C MET A 26 8.45 -4.19 11.59
N GLY A 27 8.23 -3.84 12.87
CA GLY A 27 8.73 -2.60 13.50
C GLY A 27 7.85 -1.37 13.25
N GLY A 28 6.61 -1.56 12.80
CA GLY A 28 5.63 -0.49 12.66
C GLY A 28 5.32 0.17 14.00
N LEU A 29 5.32 1.50 14.02
CA LEU A 29 5.04 2.29 15.22
C LEU A 29 3.57 2.75 15.21
N GLY A 30 2.92 2.73 16.37
CA GLY A 30 1.55 3.22 16.52
C GLY A 30 0.46 2.24 16.09
N LYS A 31 -0.68 2.77 15.66
CA LYS A 31 -1.85 1.98 15.23
C LYS A 31 -1.59 1.45 13.83
N ALA A 32 -1.74 0.13 13.64
CA ALA A 32 -1.58 -0.45 12.32
C ALA A 32 -2.69 0.02 11.37
N PRO A 33 -2.35 0.32 10.10
CA PRO A 33 -3.33 0.66 9.09
C PRO A 33 -4.16 -0.57 8.69
N ILE A 34 -5.23 -0.36 7.91
CA ILE A 34 -6.11 -1.45 7.42
C ILE A 34 -5.39 -2.32 6.38
N ALA A 35 -4.55 -1.68 5.58
CA ALA A 35 -3.63 -2.28 4.63
C ALA A 35 -2.33 -1.47 4.66
N PHE A 36 -1.22 -2.03 4.18
CA PHE A 36 -0.01 -1.25 3.94
C PHE A 36 0.88 -1.88 2.88
N TYR A 37 1.53 -1.04 2.10
CA TYR A 37 2.68 -1.38 1.28
C TYR A 37 3.97 -1.30 2.10
N SER A 38 4.81 -2.33 1.97
CA SER A 38 6.16 -2.36 2.51
C SER A 38 7.16 -2.30 1.37
N HIS A 39 7.90 -1.19 1.29
CA HIS A 39 8.95 -1.03 0.29
C HIS A 39 10.07 -2.08 0.45
N ARG A 40 10.40 -2.44 1.70
CA ARG A 40 11.43 -3.45 2.01
C ARG A 40 11.12 -4.82 1.42
N THR A 41 9.86 -5.24 1.49
CA THR A 41 9.42 -6.58 1.03
C THR A 41 8.75 -6.53 -0.35
N LYS A 42 8.59 -5.33 -0.92
CA LYS A 42 7.84 -5.08 -2.17
C LYS A 42 6.47 -5.77 -2.15
N ALA A 43 5.78 -5.68 -1.01
CA ALA A 43 4.53 -6.38 -0.80
C ALA A 43 3.46 -5.48 -0.19
N ILE A 44 2.23 -5.67 -0.66
CA ILE A 44 1.01 -5.09 -0.09
C ILE A 44 0.41 -6.14 0.84
N TYR A 45 0.14 -5.74 2.08
CA TYR A 45 -0.50 -6.57 3.10
C TYR A 45 -1.90 -6.05 3.31
N VAL A 46 -2.92 -6.88 3.08
CA VAL A 46 -4.32 -6.45 3.14
C VAL A 46 -5.24 -7.56 3.67
N SER A 47 -6.23 -7.17 4.45
CA SER A 47 -7.21 -8.08 5.05
C SER A 47 -8.46 -8.14 4.18
N LEU A 48 -8.94 -9.36 3.90
CA LEU A 48 -10.16 -9.58 3.13
C LEU A 48 -11.42 -9.02 3.82
N GLU A 49 -11.44 -8.96 5.14
CA GLU A 49 -12.55 -8.41 5.93
C GLU A 49 -12.79 -6.91 5.67
N ASN A 50 -11.75 -6.15 5.30
CA ASN A 50 -11.82 -4.69 5.20
C ASN A 50 -11.34 -4.13 3.85
N ILE A 51 -11.01 -4.99 2.89
CA ILE A 51 -10.49 -4.53 1.60
C ILE A 51 -11.57 -3.85 0.77
N THR A 52 -11.22 -2.74 0.15
CA THR A 52 -11.97 -2.10 -0.94
C THR A 52 -11.02 -1.91 -2.13
N ASP A 53 -11.59 -1.72 -3.31
CA ASP A 53 -10.88 -1.29 -4.52
C ASP A 53 -10.03 -0.04 -4.28
N ARG A 54 -10.59 0.93 -3.56
CA ARG A 54 -9.94 2.17 -3.13
C ARG A 54 -8.73 1.95 -2.22
N ILE A 55 -8.87 1.12 -1.18
CA ILE A 55 -7.76 0.76 -0.30
C ILE A 55 -6.66 0.06 -1.08
N LEU A 56 -7.02 -0.87 -1.97
CA LEU A 56 -6.04 -1.58 -2.79
C LEU A 56 -5.33 -0.63 -3.75
N ALA A 57 -6.05 0.29 -4.39
CA ALA A 57 -5.48 1.28 -5.29
C ALA A 57 -4.53 2.26 -4.56
N HIS A 58 -4.87 2.65 -3.33
CA HIS A 58 -4.00 3.45 -2.45
C HIS A 58 -2.65 2.74 -2.22
N GLU A 59 -2.67 1.46 -1.85
CA GLU A 59 -1.43 0.71 -1.61
C GLU A 59 -0.64 0.39 -2.88
N ILE A 60 -1.32 0.16 -4.01
CA ILE A 60 -0.65 0.03 -5.32
C ILE A 60 0.03 1.35 -5.71
N SER A 61 -0.56 2.50 -5.37
CA SER A 61 0.05 3.81 -5.62
C SER A 61 1.39 3.94 -4.91
N HIS A 62 1.50 3.46 -3.66
CA HIS A 62 2.78 3.41 -2.96
C HIS A 62 3.81 2.53 -3.68
N ALA A 63 3.40 1.38 -4.23
CA ALA A 63 4.30 0.54 -5.01
C ALA A 63 4.80 1.24 -6.30
N VAL A 64 3.90 1.93 -7.01
CA VAL A 64 4.23 2.70 -8.22
C VAL A 64 5.16 3.87 -7.90
N ILE A 65 4.86 4.66 -6.87
CA ILE A 65 5.67 5.80 -6.42
C ILE A 65 7.09 5.32 -6.07
N ASN A 66 7.20 4.29 -5.23
CA ASN A 66 8.51 3.81 -4.79
C ASN A 66 9.31 3.08 -5.89
N PHE A 67 8.67 2.71 -7.00
CA PHE A 67 9.36 2.16 -8.18
C PHE A 67 9.90 3.25 -9.10
N TYR A 68 9.13 4.30 -9.37
CA TYR A 68 9.50 5.34 -10.34
C TYR A 68 10.40 6.43 -9.76
N PHE A 69 10.33 6.70 -8.46
CA PHE A 69 11.20 7.68 -7.82
C PHE A 69 12.49 7.00 -7.34
N GLY A 70 13.63 7.37 -7.96
CA GLY A 70 14.95 6.82 -7.60
C GLY A 70 15.33 7.03 -6.12
N THR A 71 14.76 8.07 -5.48
CA THR A 71 14.67 8.18 -4.03
C THR A 71 13.21 8.46 -3.69
N PRO A 72 12.57 7.64 -2.84
CA PRO A 72 11.16 7.84 -2.49
C PRO A 72 10.89 9.25 -1.97
N PRO A 73 9.78 9.89 -2.38
CA PRO A 73 9.38 11.18 -1.83
C PRO A 73 9.17 11.10 -0.30
N PRO A 74 9.16 12.23 0.41
CA PRO A 74 8.79 12.25 1.83
C PRO A 74 7.44 11.57 2.06
N GLY A 75 7.29 10.82 3.15
CA GLY A 75 6.10 9.99 3.39
C GLY A 75 4.76 10.75 3.26
N ARG A 76 4.68 12.00 3.75
CA ARG A 76 3.48 12.84 3.57
C ARG A 76 3.12 13.10 2.11
N MET A 77 4.11 13.27 1.25
CA MET A 77 3.89 13.46 -0.18
C MET A 77 3.40 12.16 -0.83
N GLN A 78 3.93 11.00 -0.41
CA GLN A 78 3.44 9.71 -0.89
C GLN A 78 1.96 9.51 -0.55
N GLU A 79 1.55 9.83 0.69
CA GLU A 79 0.15 9.75 1.11
C GLU A 79 -0.76 10.70 0.32
N ILE A 80 -0.33 11.93 0.03
CA ILE A 80 -1.12 12.87 -0.80
C ILE A 80 -1.36 12.29 -2.19
N LEU A 81 -0.32 11.70 -2.81
CA LEU A 81 -0.43 11.08 -4.12
C LEU A 81 -1.31 9.83 -4.09
N ALA A 82 -1.19 8.99 -3.06
CA ALA A 82 -2.01 7.79 -2.90
C ALA A 82 -3.49 8.14 -2.65
N GLN A 83 -3.77 9.17 -1.83
CA GLN A 83 -5.13 9.68 -1.60
C GLN A 83 -5.76 10.27 -2.86
N TYR A 84 -4.98 10.88 -3.75
CA TYR A 84 -5.48 11.32 -5.05
C TYR A 84 -5.99 10.13 -5.86
N VAL A 85 -5.22 9.03 -5.92
CA VAL A 85 -5.64 7.81 -6.62
C VAL A 85 -6.87 7.17 -5.98
N ASP A 86 -6.93 7.08 -4.65
CA ASP A 86 -8.11 6.59 -3.93
C ASP A 86 -9.37 7.39 -4.34
N LYS A 87 -9.30 8.72 -4.23
CA LYS A 87 -10.43 9.61 -4.50
C LYS A 87 -10.91 9.54 -5.95
N HIS A 88 -9.98 9.49 -6.90
CA HIS A 88 -10.26 9.62 -8.32
C HIS A 88 -10.23 8.27 -9.07
N LEU A 89 -10.21 7.12 -8.38
CA LEU A 89 -10.01 5.79 -8.96
C LEU A 89 -10.93 5.49 -10.16
N TRP A 90 -12.16 5.99 -10.12
CA TRP A 90 -13.19 5.74 -11.13
C TRP A 90 -13.59 7.00 -11.92
N GLU A 91 -12.91 8.12 -11.67
CA GLU A 91 -13.13 9.35 -12.43
C GLU A 91 -12.33 9.27 -13.74
N GLN A 92 -12.95 9.68 -14.86
CA GLN A 92 -12.34 9.70 -16.19
C GLN A 92 -11.92 11.11 -16.59
#